data_AF-A0A7K1SPV5-F1
#
_entry.id   AF-A0A7K1SPV5-F1
#
_cell.length_a   1.000
_cell.length_b   1.000
_cell.length_c   1.000
_cell.angle_alpha   90.00
_cell.angle_beta   90.00
_cell.angle_gamma   90.00
#
_symmetry.space_group_name_H-M   'P 1'
#
loop_
_entity.id
_entity.type
_entity.pdbx_description
1 polymer ?
#
loop_
_entity_poly.entity_id
_entity_poly.type
_entity_poly.pdbx_seq_one_letter_code
_entity_poly.pdbx_strand_id
1 'polypeptide(L)'
;MEKRKVHHITASEATFTEFERLANSYGLTNKGLLEAMVNYFKVSKADPRDPKADNPTDAIKALDKRLVSFIKEQEKKTLHPMKEALFDLASSEGATRKHELRIVNNNVKKIIAHLRIDG
;
A
#
# COMPACT_ATOMS: atom_id res chain seq x y z
N MET A 1 18.86 52.38 14.41
CA MET A 1 18.13 51.17 14.85
C MET A 1 16.70 51.30 14.33
N GLU A 2 16.29 50.42 13.42
CA GLU A 2 14.96 50.47 12.83
C GLU A 2 13.91 50.04 13.87
N LYS A 3 12.90 50.88 14.10
CA LYS A 3 11.82 50.58 15.06
C LYS A 3 11.04 49.38 14.54
N ARG A 4 11.10 48.24 15.25
CA ARG A 4 10.21 47.10 14.98
C ARG A 4 8.76 47.57 15.13
N LYS A 5 8.00 47.50 14.05
CA LYS A 5 6.55 47.73 14.10
C LYS A 5 5.92 46.61 14.93
N VAL A 6 5.19 47.01 15.97
CA VAL A 6 4.42 46.08 16.80
C VAL A 6 3.06 45.91 16.15
N HIS A 7 2.63 44.65 16.00
CA HIS A 7 1.32 44.30 15.44
C HIS A 7 0.47 43.69 16.56
N HIS A 8 -0.80 44.07 16.61
CA HIS A 8 -1.76 43.60 17.61
C HIS A 8 -2.95 42.95 16.91
N ILE A 9 -3.43 41.83 17.47
CA ILE A 9 -4.65 41.14 17.05
C ILE A 9 -5.54 41.06 18.29
N THR A 10 -6.80 41.46 18.15
CA THR A 10 -7.79 41.36 19.21
C THR A 10 -8.58 40.07 19.06
N ALA A 11 -8.90 39.43 20.18
CA ALA A 11 -9.72 38.22 20.25
C ALA A 11 -10.56 38.26 21.52
N SER A 12 -11.62 37.44 21.58
CA SER A 12 -12.35 37.25 22.83
C SER A 12 -11.45 36.56 23.87
N GLU A 13 -11.72 36.79 25.16
CA GLU A 13 -10.97 36.15 26.25
C GLU A 13 -11.01 34.61 26.15
N ALA A 14 -12.18 34.04 25.84
CA ALA A 14 -12.34 32.60 25.64
C ALA A 14 -11.47 32.08 24.49
N THR A 15 -11.46 32.79 23.35
CA THR A 15 -10.62 32.42 22.19
C THR A 15 -9.14 32.51 22.52
N PHE A 16 -8.71 33.55 23.23
CA PHE A 16 -7.31 33.73 23.59
C PHE A 16 -6.85 32.65 24.58
N THR A 17 -7.69 32.29 25.55
CA THR A 17 -7.43 31.19 26.50
C THR A 17 -7.24 29.85 25.78
N GLU A 18 -8.10 29.54 24.80
CA GLU A 18 -7.96 28.33 23.99
C GLU A 18 -6.70 28.37 23.11
N PHE A 19 -6.37 29.54 22.56
CA PHE A 19 -5.14 29.72 21.79
C PHE A 19 -3.89 29.45 22.64
N GLU A 20 -3.85 29.94 23.88
CA GLU A 20 -2.75 29.66 24.81
C GLU A 20 -2.67 28.19 25.19
N ARG A 21 -3.81 27.54 25.46
CA ARG A 21 -3.86 26.08 25.68
C ARG A 21 -3.28 25.33 24.48
N LEU A 22 -3.67 25.70 23.27
CA LEU A 22 -3.20 25.06 22.04
C LEU A 22 -1.70 25.25 21.86
N ALA A 23 -1.19 26.48 22.07
CA ALA A 23 0.23 26.78 21.99
C ALA A 23 1.05 25.93 22.98
N ASN A 24 0.58 25.85 24.23
CA ASN A 24 1.20 25.02 25.26
C ASN A 24 1.18 23.53 24.92
N SER A 25 0.07 23.02 24.37
CA SER A 25 -0.05 21.61 23.97
C SER A 25 0.96 21.20 22.89
N TYR A 26 1.36 22.15 22.04
CA TYR A 26 2.39 21.95 21.01
C TYR A 26 3.79 22.36 21.45
N GLY A 27 3.97 22.81 22.70
CA GLY A 27 5.26 23.31 23.21
C GLY A 27 5.73 24.59 22.50
N LEU A 28 4.79 25.39 21.99
CA LEU A 28 5.06 26.62 21.26
C LEU A 28 4.68 27.85 22.09
N THR A 29 5.31 28.99 21.78
CA THR A 29 4.83 30.29 22.26
C THR A 29 3.63 30.75 21.44
N ASN A 30 2.83 31.69 21.98
CA ASN A 30 1.73 32.33 21.26
C ASN A 30 2.16 32.88 19.88
N LYS A 31 3.31 33.54 19.83
CA LYS A 31 3.91 34.02 18.57
C LYS A 31 4.25 32.85 17.64
N GLY A 32 4.91 31.81 18.16
CA GLY A 32 5.32 30.65 17.38
C GLY A 32 4.14 29.87 16.80
N LEU A 33 3.06 29.73 17.56
CA LEU A 33 1.82 29.13 17.06
C LEU A 33 1.22 29.95 15.92
N LEU A 34 1.15 31.28 16.05
CA LEU A 34 0.64 32.16 15.00
C LEU A 34 1.46 32.02 13.69
N GLU A 35 2.78 32.02 13.79
CA GLU A 35 3.68 31.82 12.65
C GLU A 35 3.49 30.44 12.02
N ALA A 36 3.37 29.40 12.84
CA ALA A 36 3.12 28.04 12.38
C ALA A 36 1.76 27.90 11.69
N MET A 37 0.70 28.50 12.21
CA MET A 37 -0.64 28.50 11.59
C MET A 37 -0.61 29.16 10.22
N VAL A 38 0.02 30.35 10.09
CA VAL A 38 0.14 31.04 8.80
C VAL A 38 0.88 30.17 7.79
N ASN A 39 1.98 29.54 8.20
CA ASN A 39 2.73 28.64 7.31
C ASN A 39 1.93 27.39 6.94
N TYR A 40 1.25 26.78 7.91
CA TYR A 40 0.42 25.60 7.71
C TYR A 40 -0.66 25.87 6.67
N PHE A 41 -1.50 26.89 6.84
CA PHE A 41 -2.57 27.20 5.88
C PHE A 41 -2.03 27.64 4.52
N LYS A 42 -0.87 28.32 4.48
CA LYS A 42 -0.22 28.70 3.21
C LYS A 42 0.21 27.48 2.39
N VAL A 43 0.79 26.47 3.06
CA VAL A 43 1.35 25.26 2.42
C VAL A 43 0.26 24.23 2.14
N SER A 44 -0.60 23.93 3.12
CA SER A 44 -1.64 22.92 3.01
C SER A 44 -2.82 23.36 2.13
N LYS A 45 -2.99 24.66 1.90
CA LYS A 45 -4.17 25.26 1.23
C LYS A 45 -5.50 24.95 1.92
N ALA A 46 -5.47 24.45 3.16
CA ALA A 46 -6.65 24.21 3.96
C ALA A 46 -7.35 25.54 4.31
N ASP A 47 -8.69 25.57 4.22
CA ASP A 47 -9.48 26.71 4.69
C ASP A 47 -9.58 26.66 6.22
N PRO A 48 -9.02 27.63 6.98
CA PRO A 48 -9.07 27.64 8.45
C PRO A 48 -10.48 27.78 9.02
N ARG A 49 -11.49 28.08 8.19
CA ARG A 49 -12.89 28.18 8.60
C ARG A 49 -13.63 26.86 8.43
N ASP A 50 -13.07 25.92 7.70
CA ASP A 50 -13.64 24.59 7.54
C ASP A 50 -13.02 23.64 8.57
N PRO A 51 -13.72 23.30 9.67
CA PRO A 51 -13.22 22.37 10.68
C PRO A 51 -13.07 20.94 10.13
N LYS A 52 -13.60 20.67 8.92
CA LYS A 52 -13.49 19.38 8.24
C LYS A 52 -12.40 19.33 7.18
N ALA A 53 -11.61 20.39 6.99
CA ALA A 53 -10.52 20.41 6.01
C ALA A 53 -9.75 19.09 6.10
N ASP A 54 -9.92 18.23 5.09
CA ASP A 54 -9.65 16.80 5.14
C ASP A 54 -8.36 16.55 5.92
N ASN A 55 -8.48 15.93 7.09
CA ASN A 55 -7.30 15.60 7.88
C ASN A 55 -6.35 14.87 6.93
N PRO A 56 -5.10 15.33 6.73
CA PRO A 56 -4.16 14.70 5.80
C PRO A 56 -4.07 13.18 6.02
N THR A 57 -4.29 12.75 7.26
CA THR A 57 -4.42 11.36 7.68
C THR A 57 -5.51 10.59 6.93
N ASP A 58 -6.67 11.18 6.71
CA ASP A 58 -7.80 10.53 6.04
C ASP A 58 -7.60 10.45 4.53
N ALA A 59 -6.96 11.45 3.92
CA ALA A 59 -6.50 11.38 2.53
C ALA A 59 -5.45 10.27 2.33
N ILE A 60 -4.50 10.13 3.28
CA ILE A 60 -3.50 9.05 3.29
C ILE A 60 -4.18 7.67 3.44
N LYS A 61 -5.15 7.52 4.35
CA LYS A 61 -5.92 6.27 4.51
C LYS A 61 -6.71 5.91 3.25
N ALA A 62 -7.31 6.89 2.59
CA ALA A 62 -8.02 6.68 1.34
C ALA A 62 -7.08 6.21 0.22
N LEU A 63 -5.88 6.80 0.15
CA LEU A 63 -4.84 6.39 -0.79
C LEU A 63 -4.36 4.95 -0.53
N ASP A 64 -4.10 4.60 0.73
CA ASP A 64 -3.67 3.25 1.13
C ASP A 64 -4.73 2.19 0.77
N LYS A 65 -6.00 2.46 1.08
CA LYS A 65 -7.11 1.57 0.71
C LYS A 65 -7.20 1.37 -0.81
N ARG A 66 -6.96 2.42 -1.60
CA ARG A 66 -6.96 2.35 -3.07
C ARG A 66 -5.79 1.50 -3.59
N LEU A 67 -4.60 1.68 -3.00
CA LEU A 67 -3.42 0.90 -3.36
C LEU A 67 -3.60 -0.58 -3.05
N VAL A 68 -4.06 -0.93 -1.85
CA VAL A 68 -4.35 -2.32 -1.44
C VAL A 68 -5.39 -2.95 -2.36
N SER A 69 -6.43 -2.20 -2.73
CA SER A 69 -7.48 -2.69 -3.64
C SER A 69 -6.91 -2.97 -5.04
N PHE A 70 -6.05 -2.08 -5.55
CA PHE A 70 -5.38 -2.27 -6.82
C PHE A 70 -4.49 -3.52 -6.83
N ILE A 71 -3.66 -3.72 -5.79
CA ILE A 71 -2.80 -4.90 -5.68
C ILE A 71 -3.63 -6.19 -5.69
N LYS A 72 -4.69 -6.27 -4.88
CA LYS A 72 -5.60 -7.43 -4.84
C LYS A 72 -6.24 -7.71 -6.19
N GLU A 73 -6.60 -6.66 -6.93
CA GLU A 73 -7.19 -6.80 -8.25
C GLU A 73 -6.17 -7.29 -9.29
N GLN A 74 -4.93 -6.81 -9.24
CA GLN A 74 -3.83 -7.32 -10.09
C GLN A 74 -3.47 -8.77 -9.75
N GLU A 75 -3.43 -9.14 -8.48
CA GLU A 75 -3.22 -10.54 -8.06
C GLU A 75 -4.30 -11.46 -8.64
N LYS A 76 -5.58 -11.05 -8.54
CA LYS A 76 -6.70 -11.82 -9.07
C LYS A 76 -6.69 -11.91 -10.59
N LYS A 77 -6.42 -10.79 -11.28
CA LYS A 77 -6.52 -10.72 -12.76
C LYS A 77 -5.33 -11.31 -13.48
N THR A 78 -4.14 -11.27 -12.87
CA THR A 78 -2.89 -11.58 -13.58
C THR A 78 -2.11 -12.69 -12.89
N LEU A 79 -1.84 -12.56 -11.59
CA LEU A 79 -0.95 -13.48 -10.90
C LEU A 79 -1.59 -14.86 -10.68
N HIS A 80 -2.88 -14.89 -10.31
CA HIS A 80 -3.59 -16.14 -10.06
C HIS A 80 -3.76 -16.97 -11.34
N PRO A 81 -4.20 -16.42 -12.49
CA PRO A 81 -4.25 -17.17 -13.75
C PRO A 81 -2.88 -17.70 -14.20
N MET A 82 -1.80 -16.93 -14.01
CA MET A 82 -0.44 -17.40 -14.32
C MET A 82 -0.03 -18.58 -13.44
N LYS A 83 -0.35 -18.51 -12.14
CA LYS A 83 -0.11 -19.60 -11.20
C LYS A 83 -0.86 -20.87 -11.62
N GLU A 84 -2.16 -20.76 -11.91
CA GLU A 84 -2.98 -21.90 -12.35
C GLU A 84 -2.45 -22.49 -13.66
N ALA A 85 -2.13 -21.65 -14.65
CA ALA A 85 -1.56 -22.10 -15.92
C ALA A 85 -0.23 -22.84 -15.74
N LEU A 86 0.62 -22.41 -14.80
CA LEU A 86 1.86 -23.10 -14.46
C LEU A 86 1.61 -24.46 -13.80
N PHE A 87 0.63 -24.56 -12.89
CA PHE A 87 0.25 -25.84 -12.28
C PHE A 87 -0.35 -26.80 -13.31
N ASP A 88 -1.18 -26.31 -14.24
CA ASP A 88 -1.74 -27.11 -15.33
C ASP A 88 -0.64 -27.62 -16.27
N LEU A 89 0.33 -26.77 -16.60
CA LEU A 89 1.48 -27.16 -17.41
C LEU A 89 2.33 -28.23 -16.71
N ALA A 90 2.70 -28.01 -15.45
CA ALA A 90 3.48 -28.97 -14.68
C ALA A 90 2.75 -30.32 -14.50
N SER A 91 1.42 -30.28 -14.31
CA SER A 91 0.59 -31.47 -14.17
C SER A 91 0.45 -32.23 -15.50
N SER A 92 0.30 -31.51 -16.62
CA SER A 92 0.20 -32.11 -17.95
C SER A 92 1.53 -32.71 -18.41
N GLU A 93 2.66 -32.02 -18.20
CA GLU A 93 3.99 -32.58 -18.49
C GLU A 93 4.29 -33.80 -17.63
N GLY A 94 3.95 -33.77 -16.34
CA GLY A 94 4.11 -34.92 -15.44
C GLY A 94 3.27 -36.13 -15.88
N ALA A 95 2.03 -35.90 -16.30
CA ALA A 95 1.15 -36.94 -16.83
C ALA A 95 1.67 -37.52 -18.16
N THR A 96 2.16 -36.66 -19.06
CA THR A 96 2.71 -37.05 -20.37
C THR A 96 3.98 -37.88 -20.20
N ARG A 97 4.91 -37.42 -19.35
CA ARG A 97 6.15 -38.14 -19.04
C ARG A 97 5.88 -39.51 -18.40
N LYS A 98 4.88 -39.61 -17.53
CA LYS A 98 4.45 -40.90 -16.94
C LYS A 98 3.87 -41.85 -17.99
N HIS A 99 3.13 -41.34 -18.97
CA HIS A 99 2.60 -42.14 -20.07
C HIS A 99 3.71 -42.69 -20.97
N GLU A 100 4.67 -41.85 -21.35
CA GLU A 100 5.84 -42.23 -22.16
C GLU A 100 6.70 -43.29 -21.47
N LEU A 101 7.01 -43.10 -20.18
CA LEU A 101 7.76 -44.08 -19.38
C LEU A 101 7.04 -45.44 -19.31
N ARG A 102 5.70 -45.45 -19.29
CA ARG A 102 4.91 -46.69 -19.34
C ARG A 102 5.08 -47.42 -20.67
N ILE A 103 5.10 -46.69 -21.79
CA ILE A 103 5.32 -47.26 -23.12
C ILE A 103 6.73 -47.84 -23.20
N VAL A 104 7.75 -47.10 -22.79
CA VAL A 104 9.15 -47.56 -22.79
C VAL A 104 9.30 -48.82 -21.93
N ASN A 105 8.75 -48.83 -20.71
CA ASN A 105 8.81 -50.00 -19.82
C ASN A 105 8.15 -51.24 -20.45
N ASN A 106 7.00 -51.07 -21.11
CA ASN A 106 6.35 -52.17 -21.81
C ASN A 106 7.19 -52.69 -22.99
N ASN A 107 7.84 -51.81 -23.73
CA ASN A 107 8.73 -52.20 -24.83
C ASN A 107 9.97 -52.92 -24.32
N VAL A 108 10.59 -52.44 -23.24
CA VAL A 108 11.72 -53.11 -22.57
C VAL A 108 11.31 -54.50 -22.10
N LYS A 109 10.14 -54.66 -21.46
CA LYS A 109 9.62 -55.98 -21.04
C LYS A 109 9.44 -56.94 -22.23
N LYS A 110 8.90 -56.45 -23.36
CA LYS A 110 8.76 -57.25 -24.57
C LYS A 110 10.11 -57.70 -25.11
N ILE A 111 11.10 -56.80 -25.15
CA ILE A 111 12.46 -57.13 -25.59
C ILE A 111 13.07 -58.19 -24.68
N ILE A 112 13.00 -58.01 -23.35
CA ILE A 112 13.49 -59.00 -22.38
C ILE A 112 12.81 -60.37 -22.57
N ALA A 113 11.49 -60.39 -22.82
CA ALA A 113 10.76 -61.62 -23.06
C ALA A 113 11.21 -62.33 -24.36
N HIS A 114 11.53 -61.59 -25.42
CA HIS A 114 12.07 -62.17 -26.66
C HIS A 114 13.56 -62.55 -26.55
N LEU A 115 14.30 -61.93 -25.63
CA LEU A 115 15.70 -62.24 -25.34
C LEU A 115 15.88 -63.37 -24.31
N ARG A 116 14.82 -63.83 -23.64
CA ARG A 116 14.81 -65.13 -22.97
C ARG A 116 14.79 -66.21 -24.06
N ILE A 117 15.95 -66.39 -24.67
CA ILE A 117 16.30 -67.58 -25.43
C ILE A 117 16.38 -68.70 -24.39
N ASP A 118 15.52 -69.71 -24.58
CA ASP A 118 15.50 -70.94 -23.81
C ASP A 118 16.92 -71.49 -23.69
N GLY A 119 17.46 -71.44 -22.47
CA GLY A 119 18.64 -72.17 -22.03
C GLY A 119 18.24 -73.47 -21.36
#